data_AF-A0A6N8XI72-F1
#
_entry.id   AF-A0A6N8XI72-F1
#
_cell.length_a   1.000
_cell.length_b   1.000
_cell.length_c   1.000
_cell.angle_alpha   90.00
_cell.angle_beta   90.00
_cell.angle_gamma   90.00
#
_symmetry.space_group_name_H-M   'P 1'
#
loop_
_entity.id
_entity.type
_entity.pdbx_description
1 polymer ?
#
loop_
_entity_poly.entity_id
_entity_poly.type
_entity_poly.pdbx_seq_one_letter_code
_entity_poly.pdbx_strand_id
1 'polypeptide(L)' 'TKRVVEVLQVGRVALMYQTTDGAETGFYNKRDRRWEVLDDSFQAAVRTGLRMAKKQAGQNLLPVPILVEG' A
#
# COMPACT_ATOMS: atom_id res chain seq x y z
N THR A 1 20.54 5.20 -2.97
CA THR A 1 19.95 6.06 -1.91
C THR A 1 19.00 5.24 -1.09
N LYS A 2 19.11 5.28 0.25
CA LYS A 2 18.20 4.57 1.16
C LYS A 2 16.89 5.36 1.26
N ARG A 3 15.74 4.70 1.11
CA ARG A 3 14.42 5.32 1.28
C ARG A 3 13.73 4.69 2.48
N VAL A 4 13.03 5.50 3.26
CA VAL A 4 12.17 5.05 4.37
C VAL A 4 10.75 4.99 3.84
N VAL A 5 10.07 3.88 4.11
CA VAL A 5 8.71 3.64 3.66
C VAL A 5 7.86 3.17 4.84
N GLU A 6 6.59 3.50 4.79
CA GLU A 6 5.57 2.91 5.65
C GLU A 6 4.95 1.72 4.93
N VAL A 7 4.71 0.62 5.63
CA VAL A 7 4.09 -0.58 5.05
C VAL A 7 2.70 -0.76 5.63
N LEU A 8 1.72 -0.88 4.75
CA LEU A 8 0.34 -1.21 5.05
C LEU A 8 0.09 -2.69 4.75
N GLN A 9 -0.29 -3.45 5.78
CA GLN A 9 -0.80 -4.81 5.62
C GLN A 9 -2.33 -4.79 5.63
N VAL A 10 -2.94 -5.26 4.53
CA VAL A 10 -4.38 -5.47 4.47
C VAL A 10 -4.66 -6.96 4.61
N GLY A 11 -5.01 -7.37 5.83
CA GLY A 11 -5.26 -8.77 6.18
C GLY A 11 -4.14 -9.70 5.68
N ARG A 12 -4.51 -10.75 4.95
CA ARG A 12 -3.57 -11.67 4.28
C ARG A 12 -3.52 -11.50 2.76
N VAL A 13 -4.24 -10.51 2.23
CA VAL A 13 -4.48 -10.35 0.79
C VAL A 13 -3.44 -9.46 0.13
N ALA A 14 -3.00 -8.39 0.80
CA ALA A 14 -2.07 -7.43 0.21
C ALA A 14 -1.08 -6.84 1.21
N LEU A 15 0.13 -6.56 0.73
CA LEU A 15 1.12 -5.70 1.37
C LEU A 15 1.37 -4.53 0.42
N MET A 16 1.29 -3.31 0.93
CA MET A 16 1.57 -2.09 0.19
C MET A 16 2.56 -1.23 0.96
N TYR A 17 3.30 -0.39 0.27
CA TYR A 17 4.12 0.62 0.90
C TYR A 17 3.84 2.00 0.34
N GLN A 18 4.18 3.02 1.11
CA GLN A 18 4.27 4.40 0.63
C GLN A 18 5.51 5.05 1.22
N THR A 19 6.24 5.82 0.41
CA THR A 19 7.36 6.64 0.91
C THR A 19 6.84 7.69 1.88
N THR A 20 7.68 8.12 2.84
CA THR A 20 7.26 9.08 3.86
C THR A 20 6.90 10.47 3.31
N ASP A 21 7.42 10.81 2.12
CA ASP A 21 7.03 12.00 1.36
C ASP A 21 5.77 11.79 0.51
N GLY A 22 5.24 10.56 0.44
CA GLY A 22 4.05 10.19 -0.32
C GLY A 22 4.26 10.04 -1.82
N ALA A 23 5.47 10.29 -2.33
CA ALA A 23 5.75 10.39 -3.77
C ALA A 23 5.70 9.04 -4.51
N GLU A 24 5.96 7.93 -3.81
CA GLU A 24 5.92 6.60 -4.41
C GLU A 24 5.07 5.68 -3.55
N THR A 25 4.21 4.91 -4.21
CA THR A 25 3.40 3.86 -3.60
C THR A 25 3.62 2.58 -4.37
N GLY A 26 3.70 1.46 -3.68
CA GLY A 26 3.86 0.17 -4.33
C GLY A 26 3.23 -0.96 -3.55
N PHE A 27 3.31 -2.15 -4.11
CA PHE A 27 2.75 -3.36 -3.51
C PHE A 27 3.71 -4.54 -3.64
N TYR A 28 3.53 -5.53 -2.78
CA TYR A 28 4.31 -6.76 -2.86
C TYR A 28 3.65 -7.72 -3.86
N ASN A 29 4.30 -7.91 -5.00
CA ASN A 29 3.95 -8.93 -5.96
C ASN A 29 4.45 -10.28 -5.43
N LYS A 30 3.51 -11.13 -4.98
CA LYS A 30 3.82 -12.45 -4.41
C LYS A 30 4.34 -13.43 -5.47
N ARG A 31 3.87 -13.33 -6.71
CA ARG A 31 4.29 -14.18 -7.83
C ARG A 31 5.77 -13.97 -8.14
N ASP A 32 6.14 -12.70 -8.30
CA ASP A 32 7.51 -12.30 -8.68
C ASP A 32 8.39 -12.04 -7.43
N ARG A 33 7.82 -12.24 -6.24
CA ARG A 33 8.43 -12.08 -4.91
C ARG A 33 9.16 -10.76 -4.69
N ARG A 34 8.66 -9.68 -5.29
CA ARG A 34 9.28 -8.35 -5.28
C ARG A 34 8.27 -7.24 -5.06
N TRP A 35 8.78 -6.08 -4.67
CA TRP A 35 7.99 -4.85 -4.63
C TRP A 35 7.86 -4.27 -6.04
N GLU A 36 6.65 -3.83 -6.38
CA GLU A 36 6.34 -3.18 -7.66
C GLU A 36 5.60 -1.87 -7.39
N VAL A 37 5.95 -0.83 -8.15
CA VAL A 37 5.33 0.49 -8.04
C VAL A 37 3.90 0.41 -8.57
N LEU A 38 2.97 0.98 -7.81
CA LEU A 38 1.58 1.14 -8.22
C LEU A 38 1.42 2.45 -9.00
N ASP A 39 0.38 2.46 -9.82
CA ASP A 39 -0.20 3.69 -10.37
C ASP A 39 -0.50 4.71 -9.25
N ASP A 40 -0.29 5.98 -9.54
CA ASP A 40 -0.55 7.12 -8.67
C ASP A 40 -1.99 7.16 -8.13
N SER A 41 -2.96 6.55 -8.85
CA SER A 41 -4.34 6.40 -8.38
C SER A 41 -4.46 5.68 -7.01
N PHE A 42 -3.48 4.84 -6.64
CA PHE A 42 -3.46 4.14 -5.36
C PHE A 42 -2.86 4.96 -4.21
N GLN A 43 -2.14 6.06 -4.49
CA GLN A 43 -1.46 6.85 -3.45
C GLN A 43 -2.41 7.32 -2.35
N ALA A 44 -3.61 7.80 -2.73
CA ALA A 44 -4.60 8.30 -1.78
C ALA A 44 -5.23 7.18 -0.94
N ALA A 45 -5.47 6.02 -1.56
CA ALA A 45 -6.01 4.85 -0.89
C ALA A 45 -5.02 4.30 0.15
N VAL A 46 -3.76 4.09 -0.23
CA VAL A 46 -2.72 3.60 0.69
C VAL A 46 -2.50 4.57 1.83
N ARG A 47 -2.41 5.88 1.55
CA ARG A 47 -2.29 6.92 2.58
C ARG A 47 -3.45 6.88 3.58
N THR A 48 -4.68 6.70 3.09
CA THR A 48 -5.86 6.59 3.95
C THR A 48 -5.81 5.32 4.79
N GLY A 49 -5.42 4.18 4.21
CA GLY A 49 -5.25 2.93 4.94
C GLY A 49 -4.18 2.99 6.02
N LEU A 50 -3.04 3.64 5.75
CA LEU A 50 -2.01 3.89 6.76
C LEU A 50 -2.55 4.72 7.92
N ARG A 51 -3.30 5.79 7.65
CA ARG A 51 -3.93 6.60 8.71
C ARG A 51 -4.97 5.80 9.50
N MET A 52 -5.78 4.97 8.83
CA MET A 52 -6.75 4.10 9.49
C MET A 52 -6.07 3.09 10.42
N ALA A 53 -4.99 2.45 9.95
CA ALA A 53 -4.20 1.52 10.75
C ALA A 53 -3.61 2.21 12.00
N LYS A 54 -3.24 3.48 11.88
CA LYS A 54 -2.78 4.35 12.98
C LYS A 54 -3.91 4.93 13.83
N LYS A 55 -5.18 4.62 13.55
CA LYS A 55 -6.37 5.21 14.19
C LYS A 55 -6.46 6.74 14.06
N GLN A 56 -5.85 7.30 13.02
CA GLN A 56 -5.85 8.73 12.68
C GLN A 56 -6.94 9.11 11.68
N ALA A 57 -7.68 8.13 11.18
CA ALA A 57 -8.84 8.30 10.33
C ALA A 57 -9.97 7.40 10.84
N GLY A 58 -11.21 7.82 10.61
CA GLY A 58 -12.39 7.01 10.92
C GLY A 58 -12.46 5.75 10.06
N GLN A 59 -13.47 4.91 10.33
CA GLN A 59 -13.78 3.75 9.50
C GLN A 59 -14.11 4.19 8.07
N ASN A 60 -13.48 3.55 7.09
CA ASN A 60 -13.69 3.81 5.67
C ASN A 60 -13.43 2.53 4.84
N LEU A 61 -13.85 2.54 3.58
CA LEU A 61 -13.51 1.52 2.59
C LEU A 61 -12.26 1.94 1.80
N LEU A 62 -11.44 0.96 1.44
CA LEU A 62 -10.19 1.16 0.72
C LEU A 62 -10.18 0.27 -0.53
N PRO A 63 -9.95 0.82 -1.73
CA PRO A 63 -9.62 0.00 -2.88
C PRO A 63 -8.25 -0.64 -2.64
N VAL A 64 -8.18 -1.95 -2.81
CA VAL A 64 -6.97 -2.75 -2.58
C VAL A 64 -6.58 -3.40 -3.90
N PRO A 65 -5.36 -3.20 -4.41
CA PRO A 65 -4.89 -3.93 -5.57
C PRO A 65 -4.70 -5.39 -5.17
N ILE A 66 -5.47 -6.27 -5.81
CA ILE A 66 -5.32 -7.71 -5.66
C ILE A 66 -4.74 -8.28 -6.95
N LEU A 67 -3.59 -8.94 -6.83
CA LEU A 67 -3.14 -9.83 -7.89
C LEU A 67 -3.99 -11.09 -7.79
N VAL A 68 -4.80 -11.35 -8.82
CA VAL A 68 -5.46 -12.63 -8.99
C VAL A 68 -4.41 -13.59 -9.53
N GLU A 69 -4.02 -14.58 -8.72
CA GLU A 69 -3.23 -15.69 -9.25
C GLU A 69 -4.16 -16.50 -10.16
N GLY A 70 -3.83 -16.54 -11.44
CA GLY A 70 -4.50 -17.39 -12.43
C GLY A 70 -4.01 -18.82 -12.37
#